data_AF-A0A3Q0CIR6-F1
#
_entry.id   AF-A0A3Q0CIR6-F1
#
_cell.length_a   1.000
_cell.length_b   1.000
_cell.length_c   1.000
_cell.angle_alpha   90.00
_cell.angle_beta   90.00
_cell.angle_gamma   90.00
#
_symmetry.space_group_name_H-M   'P 1'
#
loop_
_entity.id
_entity.type
_entity.pdbx_description
1 polymer ?
#
loop_
_entity_poly.entity_id
_entity_poly.type
_entity_poly.pdbx_seq_one_letter_code
_entity_poly.pdbx_strand_id
1 'polypeptide(L)'
;DPPMAVTLGLRMEEMIFNLADTHLFFNDLEECDQVHIDDVSSDDNGQDLSTYSFATDGFHAAASSANLCLPTGVRGGVDWMRKLAFRYRRVKELYNTYKNNVG
;
A
#
# COMPACT_ATOMS: atom_id res chain seq x y z
N ASP A 1 17.06 -31.79 -1.53
CA ASP A 1 18.04 -31.51 -2.59
C ASP A 1 18.26 -30.00 -2.67
N PRO A 2 19.47 -29.48 -2.36
CA PRO A 2 19.72 -28.04 -2.24
C PRO A 2 19.35 -27.21 -3.49
N PRO A 3 19.64 -27.62 -4.74
CA PRO A 3 19.23 -26.86 -5.93
C PRO A 3 17.71 -26.73 -6.07
N MET A 4 16.97 -27.80 -5.80
CA MET A 4 15.51 -27.77 -5.84
C MET A 4 14.91 -26.83 -4.78
N ALA A 5 15.52 -26.78 -3.59
CA ALA A 5 15.11 -25.86 -2.53
C ALA A 5 15.31 -24.39 -2.94
N VAL A 6 16.43 -24.07 -3.60
CA VAL A 6 16.70 -22.73 -4.14
C VAL A 6 15.67 -22.35 -5.20
N THR A 7 15.39 -23.24 -6.16
CA THR A 7 14.38 -22.96 -7.19
C THR A 7 12.99 -22.72 -6.61
N LEU A 8 12.58 -23.50 -5.61
CA LEU A 8 11.30 -23.29 -4.94
C LEU A 8 11.27 -21.95 -4.19
N GLY A 9 12.37 -21.58 -3.52
CA GLY A 9 12.51 -20.30 -2.85
C GLY A 9 12.34 -19.11 -3.79
N LEU A 10 13.03 -19.12 -4.94
CA LEU A 10 12.92 -18.06 -5.95
C LEU A 10 11.50 -17.92 -6.52
N ARG A 11 10.81 -19.05 -6.76
CA ARG A 11 9.42 -19.01 -7.22
C ARG A 11 8.48 -18.43 -6.17
N MET A 12 8.70 -18.76 -4.90
CA MET A 12 7.91 -18.19 -3.80
C MET A 12 8.16 -16.69 -3.66
N GLU A 13 9.41 -16.26 -3.76
CA GLU A 13 9.80 -14.85 -3.74
C GLU A 13 9.10 -14.07 -4.86
N GLU A 14 9.12 -14.57 -6.09
CA GLU A 14 8.41 -13.96 -7.22
C GLU A 14 6.91 -13.85 -6.99
N MET A 15 6.26 -14.88 -6.42
CA MET A 15 4.84 -14.83 -6.09
C MET A 15 4.53 -13.79 -5.01
N ILE A 16 5.40 -13.67 -4.00
CA ILE A 16 5.24 -12.69 -2.92
C ILE A 16 5.32 -11.26 -3.48
N PHE A 17 6.36 -10.95 -4.25
CA PHE A 17 6.53 -9.61 -4.83
C PHE A 17 5.40 -9.26 -5.80
N ASN A 18 5.02 -10.18 -6.70
CA ASN A 18 3.93 -9.93 -7.63
C ASN A 18 2.60 -9.67 -6.91
N LEU A 19 2.29 -10.42 -5.86
CA LEU A 19 1.09 -10.19 -5.04
C LEU A 19 1.14 -8.81 -4.35
N ALA A 20 2.28 -8.49 -3.75
CA ALA A 20 2.48 -7.27 -3.00
C ALA A 20 2.38 -6.02 -3.91
N ASP A 21 3.02 -6.04 -5.07
CA ASP A 21 2.98 -4.97 -6.05
C ASP A 21 1.59 -4.78 -6.67
N THR A 22 0.96 -5.89 -7.08
CA THR A 22 -0.29 -5.83 -7.85
C THR A 22 -1.49 -5.49 -6.97
N HIS A 23 -1.50 -5.95 -5.73
CA HIS A 23 -2.70 -5.88 -4.89
C HIS A 23 -2.51 -5.13 -3.57
N LEU A 24 -1.28 -5.05 -3.05
CA LEU A 24 -1.02 -4.53 -1.70
C LEU A 24 -0.27 -3.20 -1.71
N PHE A 25 -0.25 -2.49 -2.84
CA PHE A 25 0.35 -1.16 -2.98
C PHE A 25 1.82 -1.11 -2.55
N PHE A 26 2.59 -2.19 -2.76
CA PHE A 26 3.96 -2.26 -2.26
C PHE A 26 4.85 -1.11 -2.79
N ASN A 27 4.77 -0.81 -4.09
CA ASN A 27 5.45 0.36 -4.68
C ASN A 27 5.12 1.68 -3.96
N ASP A 28 3.87 1.87 -3.53
CA ASP A 28 3.45 3.09 -2.84
C ASP A 28 3.92 3.08 -1.37
N LEU A 29 3.89 1.91 -0.72
CA LEU A 29 4.05 1.78 0.73
C LEU A 29 5.48 1.47 1.18
N GLU A 30 6.38 0.99 0.32
CA GLU A 30 7.72 0.51 0.68
C GLU A 30 8.51 1.52 1.54
N GLU A 31 8.50 2.79 1.17
CA GLU A 31 9.24 3.83 1.92
C GLU A 31 8.52 4.33 3.17
N CYS A 32 7.25 3.99 3.38
CA CYS A 32 6.41 4.50 4.45
C CYS A 32 5.61 3.40 5.16
N ASP A 33 6.18 2.20 5.21
CA ASP A 33 5.53 1.05 5.81
C ASP A 33 5.28 1.27 7.31
N GLN A 34 4.17 0.71 7.79
CA GLN A 34 3.67 0.85 9.15
C GLN A 34 3.85 -0.46 9.90
N VAL A 35 4.05 -0.38 11.22
CA VAL A 35 4.24 -1.57 12.06
C VAL A 35 2.95 -2.38 12.16
N HIS A 36 1.79 -1.71 12.17
CA HIS A 36 0.49 -2.34 12.25
C HIS A 36 -0.51 -1.76 11.24
N ILE A 37 -1.42 -2.60 10.73
CA ILE A 37 -2.43 -2.27 9.71
C ILE A 37 -3.34 -1.09 10.10
N ASP A 38 -3.47 -0.81 11.40
CA ASP A 38 -4.38 0.20 11.96
C ASP A 38 -3.66 1.47 12.46
N ASP A 39 -2.32 1.57 12.35
CA ASP A 39 -1.55 2.68 12.93
C ASP A 39 -1.90 4.06 12.36
N VAL A 40 -2.37 4.09 11.11
CA VAL A 40 -2.78 5.32 10.40
C VAL A 40 -4.29 5.48 10.26
N SER A 41 -5.07 4.62 10.93
CA SER A 41 -6.53 4.59 10.78
C SER A 41 -7.24 5.87 11.23
N SER A 42 -6.63 6.67 12.11
CA SER A 42 -7.19 7.94 12.58
C SER A 42 -7.29 9.03 11.50
N ASP A 43 -6.47 8.94 10.45
CA ASP A 43 -6.47 9.91 9.34
C ASP A 43 -7.52 9.55 8.26
N ASP A 44 -8.11 8.37 8.37
CA ASP A 44 -9.18 7.89 7.51
C ASP A 44 -10.52 8.54 7.86
N ASN A 45 -11.32 8.88 6.85
CA ASN A 45 -12.66 9.45 7.00
C ASN A 45 -13.79 8.42 6.82
N GLY A 46 -13.46 7.14 6.59
CA GLY A 46 -14.42 6.06 6.40
C GLY A 46 -15.16 6.10 5.06
N GLN A 47 -14.69 6.88 4.07
CA GLN A 47 -15.34 6.89 2.76
C GLN A 47 -15.25 5.52 2.08
N ASP A 48 -16.24 5.21 1.25
CA ASP A 48 -16.20 4.01 0.42
C ASP A 48 -15.05 4.11 -0.60
N LEU A 49 -14.27 3.03 -0.71
CA LEU A 49 -13.10 2.94 -1.57
C LEU A 49 -13.37 2.12 -2.84
N SER A 50 -14.57 1.59 -3.05
CA SER A 50 -14.85 0.73 -4.20
C SER A 50 -14.68 1.44 -5.55
N THR A 51 -14.90 2.75 -5.59
CA THR A 51 -14.70 3.60 -6.78
C THR A 51 -13.51 4.56 -6.64
N TYR A 52 -12.69 4.40 -5.59
CA TYR A 52 -11.53 5.27 -5.37
C TYR A 52 -10.38 4.90 -6.31
N SER A 53 -9.83 5.87 -7.02
CA SER A 53 -8.75 5.67 -7.98
C SER A 53 -7.38 5.92 -7.34
N PHE A 54 -6.79 4.88 -6.74
CA PHE A 54 -5.45 4.94 -6.12
C PHE A 54 -4.35 5.32 -7.10
N ALA A 55 -4.44 4.87 -8.37
CA ALA A 55 -3.44 5.14 -9.39
C ALA A 55 -3.33 6.64 -9.77
N THR A 56 -4.36 7.43 -9.51
CA THR A 56 -4.44 8.85 -9.93
C THR A 56 -4.67 9.80 -8.75
N ASP A 57 -4.53 9.34 -7.50
CA ASP A 57 -4.77 10.16 -6.32
C ASP A 57 -3.60 11.10 -5.96
N GLY A 58 -2.47 10.98 -6.67
CA GLY A 58 -1.29 11.81 -6.48
C GLY A 58 -0.45 11.47 -5.24
N PHE A 59 -0.65 10.31 -4.62
CA PHE A 59 0.09 9.89 -3.42
C PHE A 59 1.62 9.85 -3.63
N HIS A 60 2.09 9.33 -4.75
CA HIS A 60 3.52 9.29 -5.07
C HIS A 60 4.11 10.69 -5.37
N ALA A 61 3.37 11.56 -6.07
CA ALA A 61 3.84 12.91 -6.41
C ALA A 61 4.05 13.76 -5.14
N ALA A 62 3.25 13.51 -4.11
CA ALA A 62 3.38 14.11 -2.79
C ALA A 62 4.66 13.72 -2.04
N ALA A 63 5.20 12.53 -2.30
CA ALA A 63 6.45 12.05 -1.69
C ALA A 63 7.70 12.76 -2.24
N SER A 64 7.65 13.22 -3.50
CA SER A 64 8.78 13.82 -4.22
C SER A 64 8.90 15.35 -4.07
N SER A 65 7.81 16.04 -3.73
CA SER A 65 7.74 17.50 -3.81
C SER A 65 8.02 18.19 -2.46
N ALA A 66 9.31 18.38 -2.15
CA ALA A 66 9.80 19.12 -0.98
C ALA A 66 9.96 20.63 -1.24
N ASN A 67 9.05 21.28 -1.98
CA ASN A 67 9.11 22.72 -2.20
C ASN A 67 8.24 23.50 -1.19
N LEU A 68 8.88 24.48 -0.53
CA LEU A 68 8.48 25.24 0.67
C LEU A 68 7.16 26.05 0.61
N CYS A 69 6.40 26.00 -0.48
CA CYS A 69 5.17 26.77 -0.64
C CYS A 69 3.92 25.91 -0.46
N LEU A 70 3.59 25.51 0.78
CA LEU A 70 2.43 24.64 1.18
C LEU A 70 1.47 24.26 0.03
N PRO A 71 1.83 23.34 -0.88
CA PRO A 71 0.86 22.76 -1.79
C PRO A 71 0.11 21.70 -0.99
N THR A 72 -1.18 21.58 -1.24
CA THR A 72 -1.94 20.39 -0.82
C THR A 72 -1.23 19.12 -1.31
N GLY A 73 -0.98 18.17 -0.40
CA GLY A 73 -0.37 16.88 -0.73
C GLY A 73 1.16 16.87 -0.69
N VAL A 74 1.79 17.27 0.42
CA VAL A 74 3.20 16.93 0.73
C VAL A 74 3.24 15.67 1.58
N ARG A 75 4.34 14.92 1.52
CA ARG A 75 4.58 13.76 2.41
C ARG A 75 4.42 14.18 3.87
N GLY A 76 3.64 13.41 4.64
CA GLY A 76 3.32 13.70 6.04
C GLY A 76 2.28 14.80 6.27
N GLY A 77 1.78 15.46 5.22
CA GLY A 77 0.63 16.37 5.33
C GLY A 77 -0.69 15.63 5.53
N VAL A 78 -1.72 16.33 6.01
CA VAL A 78 -3.05 15.74 6.32
C VAL A 78 -3.66 14.99 5.13
N ASP A 79 -3.58 15.55 3.92
CA ASP A 79 -4.09 14.89 2.70
C ASP A 79 -3.30 13.61 2.36
N TRP A 80 -1.97 13.66 2.56
CA TRP A 80 -1.11 12.50 2.33
C TRP A 80 -1.35 11.39 3.35
N MET A 81 -1.48 11.74 4.64
CA MET A 81 -1.80 10.79 5.71
C MET A 81 -3.15 10.11 5.47
N ARG A 82 -4.15 10.85 4.98
CA ARG A 82 -5.44 10.28 4.60
C ARG A 82 -5.32 9.26 3.45
N LYS A 83 -4.53 9.58 2.43
CA LYS A 83 -4.27 8.67 1.29
C LYS A 83 -3.46 7.43 1.71
N LEU A 84 -2.56 7.57 2.68
CA LEU A 84 -1.87 6.46 3.33
C LEU A 84 -2.87 5.55 4.04
N ALA A 85 -3.76 6.14 4.86
CA ALA A 85 -4.80 5.42 5.58
C ALA A 85 -5.73 4.63 4.64
N PHE A 86 -6.12 5.21 3.49
CA PHE A 86 -6.94 4.50 2.49
C PHE A 86 -6.25 3.25 1.93
N ARG A 87 -4.93 3.29 1.70
CA ARG A 87 -4.18 2.12 1.23
C ARG A 87 -4.17 1.01 2.28
N TYR A 88 -3.88 1.34 3.53
CA TYR A 88 -3.92 0.37 4.65
C TYR A 88 -5.31 -0.22 4.85
N ARG A 89 -6.37 0.60 4.82
CA ARG A 89 -7.75 0.08 4.88
C ARG A 89 -8.07 -0.82 3.70
N ARG A 90 -7.66 -0.45 2.49
CA ARG A 90 -7.87 -1.28 1.30
C ARG A 90 -7.12 -2.61 1.38
N VAL A 91 -5.89 -2.63 1.89
CA VAL A 91 -5.14 -3.86 2.18
C VAL A 91 -5.90 -4.73 3.19
N LYS A 92 -6.42 -4.14 4.27
CA LYS A 92 -7.24 -4.84 5.27
C LYS A 92 -8.50 -5.47 4.67
N GLU A 93 -9.18 -4.76 3.76
CA GLU A 93 -10.35 -5.28 3.03
C GLU A 93 -9.99 -6.45 2.12
N LEU A 94 -8.92 -6.32 1.32
CA LEU A 94 -8.43 -7.37 0.44
C LEU A 94 -8.04 -8.61 1.22
N TYR A 95 -7.24 -8.45 2.28
CA TYR A 95 -6.86 -9.56 3.15
C TYR A 95 -8.10 -10.27 3.71
N ASN A 96 -9.06 -9.54 4.28
CA ASN A 96 -10.24 -10.18 4.86
C ASN A 96 -11.13 -10.87 3.83
N THR A 97 -11.18 -10.35 2.61
CA THR A 97 -11.95 -10.92 1.50
C THR A 97 -11.29 -12.20 0.97
N TYR A 98 -9.96 -12.19 0.79
CA TYR A 98 -9.23 -13.23 0.07
C TYR A 98 -8.40 -14.17 0.95
N LYS A 99 -8.31 -13.98 2.29
CA LYS A 99 -7.53 -14.86 3.19
C LYS A 99 -7.88 -16.35 3.11
N ASN A 100 -9.12 -16.67 2.72
CA ASN A 100 -9.59 -18.05 2.54
C ASN A 100 -9.76 -18.43 1.06
N ASN A 101 -9.45 -17.52 0.13
CA ASN A 101 -9.62 -17.71 -1.30
C ASN A 101 -8.57 -16.89 -2.08
N VAL A 102 -7.32 -17.32 -2.07
CA VAL A 102 -6.20 -16.58 -2.70
C VAL A 102 -6.13 -16.82 -4.22
N GLY A 103 -6.83 -17.85 -4.72
CA GLY A 103 -6.78 -18.29 -6.12
C GLY A 103 -7.82 -17.66 -7.05
#